data_AF-Q2NH43-F1
#
_entry.id   AF-Q2NH43-F1
#
_cell.length_a   1.000
_cell.length_b   1.000
_cell.length_c   1.000
_cell.angle_alpha   90.00
_cell.angle_beta   90.00
_cell.angle_gamma   90.00
#
_symmetry.space_group_name_H-M   'P 1'
#
loop_
_entity.id
_entity.type
_entity.pdbx_description
1 polymer ?
#
loop_
_entity_poly.entity_id
_entity_poly.type
_entity_poly.pdbx_seq_one_letter_code
_entity_poly.pdbx_strand_id
1 'polypeptide(L)'
;MKNQKTYHFRDNDNLLENIDKGNRSKFIRDALKLKFNIDEIGYREKQATNKELICYYNNMIEIYEKELDRLQDEIVKTKQYKKKLKIKVNKIIKQDKELNNQIETKKRLLNDTDKTKHRNEAANTLIKNIILMKNDTLADSVNIEYLKSHGNFRNNNEFKIYVHEYIIKNVKTNSIIANTVIKPEDIEYLKNQVNPRIS
;
A
#
# COMPACT_ATOMS: atom_id res chain seq x y z
N MET A 1 -32.56 27.86 -34.65
CA MET A 1 -31.78 28.25 -33.46
C MET A 1 -32.13 29.70 -33.14
N LYS A 2 -32.62 30.03 -31.93
CA LYS A 2 -32.92 31.43 -31.56
C LYS A 2 -31.59 32.22 -31.50
N ASN A 3 -31.54 33.39 -32.13
CA ASN A 3 -30.38 34.27 -32.19
C ASN A 3 -29.87 34.65 -30.77
N GLN A 4 -28.87 33.94 -30.26
CA GLN A 4 -28.20 34.34 -29.01
C GLN A 4 -27.28 35.53 -29.32
N LYS A 5 -27.55 36.67 -28.69
CA LYS A 5 -26.68 37.85 -28.75
C LYS A 5 -25.61 37.75 -27.65
N THR A 6 -24.36 37.93 -28.03
CA THR A 6 -23.21 37.97 -27.11
C THR A 6 -22.86 39.42 -26.81
N TYR A 7 -22.62 39.72 -25.54
CA TYR A 7 -22.23 41.05 -25.07
C TYR A 7 -20.92 40.94 -24.30
N HIS A 8 -20.05 41.95 -24.46
CA HIS A 8 -18.77 42.04 -23.76
C HIS A 8 -18.86 43.08 -22.66
N PHE A 9 -18.45 42.71 -21.45
CA PHE A 9 -18.39 43.59 -20.29
C PHE A 9 -16.93 43.70 -19.85
N ARG A 10 -16.52 44.91 -19.43
CA ARG A 10 -15.24 45.08 -18.74
C ARG A 10 -15.47 44.81 -17.25
N ASP A 11 -14.71 43.87 -16.72
CA ASP A 11 -14.64 43.61 -15.29
C ASP A 11 -13.67 44.62 -14.69
N ASN A 12 -14.21 45.72 -14.15
CA ASN A 12 -13.41 46.66 -13.39
C ASN A 12 -13.18 46.04 -12.01
N ASP A 13 -11.93 45.98 -11.57
CA ASP A 13 -11.52 45.51 -10.23
C ASP A 13 -11.57 43.98 -9.99
N ASN A 14 -11.40 43.15 -11.03
CA ASN A 14 -11.29 41.69 -10.91
C ASN A 14 -12.46 41.02 -10.13
N LEU A 15 -13.65 41.60 -10.17
CA LEU A 15 -14.80 41.14 -9.38
C LEU A 15 -15.24 39.71 -9.75
N LEU A 16 -14.90 39.25 -10.95
CA LEU A 16 -15.24 37.92 -11.45
C LEU A 16 -14.07 36.93 -11.38
N GLU A 17 -12.92 37.30 -10.78
CA GLU A 17 -11.69 36.49 -10.76
C GLU A 17 -11.93 35.11 -10.12
N ASN A 18 -12.72 35.05 -9.05
CA ASN A 18 -13.05 33.83 -8.31
C ASN A 18 -14.13 32.94 -8.96
N ILE A 19 -14.71 33.35 -10.08
CA ILE A 19 -15.72 32.57 -10.80
C ILE A 19 -15.06 31.83 -11.96
N ASP A 20 -15.35 30.56 -12.13
CA ASP A 20 -14.75 29.76 -13.21
C ASP A 20 -15.18 30.27 -14.60
N LYS A 21 -14.22 30.40 -15.54
CA LYS A 21 -14.42 31.03 -16.86
C LYS A 21 -15.55 30.38 -17.67
N GLY A 22 -15.71 29.06 -17.57
CA GLY A 22 -16.79 28.33 -18.25
C GLY A 22 -18.19 28.58 -17.68
N ASN A 23 -18.28 29.02 -16.43
CA ASN A 23 -19.53 29.23 -15.71
C ASN A 23 -19.89 30.72 -15.53
N ARG A 24 -18.94 31.65 -15.75
CA ARG A 24 -19.15 33.11 -15.65
C ARG A 24 -20.36 33.59 -16.42
N SER A 25 -20.50 33.17 -17.68
CA SER A 25 -21.64 33.61 -18.51
C SER A 25 -22.99 33.09 -18.00
N LYS A 26 -23.01 31.90 -17.39
CA LYS A 26 -24.23 31.36 -16.78
C LYS A 26 -24.56 32.12 -15.49
N PHE A 27 -23.56 32.30 -14.62
CA PHE A 27 -23.69 33.07 -13.39
C PHE A 27 -24.22 34.50 -13.64
N ILE A 28 -23.64 35.23 -14.61
CA ILE A 28 -24.10 36.58 -14.96
C ILE A 28 -25.53 36.57 -15.49
N ARG A 29 -25.91 35.60 -16.33
CA ARG A 29 -27.30 35.49 -16.82
C ARG A 29 -28.27 35.24 -15.67
N ASP A 30 -27.93 34.35 -14.75
CA ASP A 30 -28.79 34.00 -13.62
C ASP A 30 -28.91 35.20 -12.66
N ALA A 31 -27.81 35.92 -12.41
CA ALA A 31 -27.79 37.13 -11.59
C ALA A 31 -28.57 38.29 -12.22
N LEU A 32 -28.42 38.53 -13.54
CA LEU A 32 -29.20 39.54 -14.27
C LEU A 32 -30.69 39.20 -14.27
N LYS A 33 -31.03 37.93 -14.50
CA LYS A 33 -32.42 37.46 -14.43
C LYS A 33 -33.02 37.68 -13.05
N LEU A 34 -32.25 37.41 -11.99
CA LEU A 34 -32.68 37.68 -10.62
C LEU A 34 -32.85 39.19 -10.38
N LYS A 35 -31.91 40.03 -10.84
CA LYS A 35 -31.99 41.48 -10.68
C LYS A 35 -33.18 42.08 -11.43
N PHE A 36 -33.40 41.67 -12.68
CA PHE A 36 -34.57 42.09 -13.44
C PHE A 36 -35.88 41.65 -12.79
N ASN A 37 -35.93 40.42 -12.26
CA ASN A 37 -37.09 39.97 -11.50
C ASN A 37 -37.32 40.85 -10.25
N ILE A 38 -36.28 41.17 -9.48
CA ILE A 38 -36.39 42.04 -8.29
C ILE A 38 -36.87 43.45 -8.67
N ASP A 39 -36.33 44.04 -9.74
CA ASP A 39 -36.72 45.37 -10.20
C ASP A 39 -38.15 45.36 -10.77
N GLU A 40 -38.56 44.28 -11.45
CA GLU A 40 -39.92 44.07 -11.92
C GLU A 40 -40.91 43.88 -10.76
N ILE A 41 -40.53 43.17 -9.68
CA ILE A 41 -41.31 43.07 -8.44
C ILE A 41 -41.51 44.46 -7.84
N GLY A 42 -40.43 45.23 -7.65
CA GLY A 42 -40.51 46.58 -7.07
C GLY A 42 -41.29 47.57 -7.95
N TYR A 43 -41.29 47.38 -9.27
CA TYR A 43 -42.13 48.16 -10.20
C TYR A 43 -43.60 47.73 -10.13
N ARG A 44 -43.88 46.42 -10.09
CA ARG A 44 -45.24 45.89 -9.91
C ARG A 44 -45.81 46.25 -8.53
N GLU A 45 -45.05 46.23 -7.45
CA GLU A 45 -45.54 46.66 -6.12
C GLU A 45 -46.00 48.11 -6.09
N LYS A 46 -45.44 48.98 -6.93
CA LYS A 46 -45.80 50.40 -6.99
C LYS A 46 -47.00 50.70 -7.89
N GLN A 47 -47.39 49.78 -8.79
CA GLN A 47 -48.43 50.02 -9.80
C GLN A 47 -49.53 48.94 -9.85
N ALA A 48 -49.28 47.76 -9.31
CA ALA A 48 -50.20 46.63 -9.31
C ALA A 48 -51.16 46.72 -8.13
N THR A 49 -52.37 46.22 -8.36
CA THR A 49 -53.37 46.09 -7.31
C THR A 49 -52.93 45.04 -6.28
N ASN A 50 -53.41 45.16 -5.04
CA ASN A 50 -53.14 44.17 -3.99
C ASN A 50 -53.46 42.73 -4.43
N LYS A 51 -54.48 42.54 -5.28
CA LYS A 51 -54.88 41.24 -5.81
C LYS A 51 -53.82 40.62 -6.74
N GLU A 52 -53.20 41.44 -7.58
CA GLU A 52 -52.13 41.01 -8.49
C GLU A 52 -50.85 40.65 -7.73
N LEU A 53 -50.52 41.41 -6.68
CA LEU A 53 -49.40 41.10 -5.79
C LEU A 53 -49.60 39.80 -5.03
N ILE A 54 -50.80 39.55 -4.50
CA ILE A 54 -51.13 38.28 -3.83
C ILE A 54 -50.96 37.10 -4.79
N CYS A 55 -51.48 37.19 -6.01
CA CYS A 55 -51.29 36.14 -7.03
C CYS A 55 -49.82 35.91 -7.38
N TYR A 56 -49.05 37.00 -7.53
CA TYR A 56 -47.62 36.91 -7.81
C TYR A 56 -46.85 36.19 -6.70
N TYR A 57 -47.06 36.60 -5.45
CA TYR A 57 -46.35 36.01 -4.31
C TYR A 57 -46.75 34.55 -4.06
N ASN A 58 -48.01 34.19 -4.27
CA ASN A 58 -48.44 32.79 -4.21
C ASN A 58 -47.73 31.92 -5.26
N ASN A 59 -47.58 32.41 -6.50
CA ASN A 59 -46.84 31.70 -7.54
C ASN A 59 -45.35 31.56 -7.18
N MET A 60 -44.75 32.60 -6.58
CA MET A 60 -43.35 32.53 -6.14
C MET A 60 -43.15 31.53 -5.00
N ILE A 61 -44.07 31.47 -4.04
CA ILE A 61 -44.06 30.47 -2.97
C ILE A 61 -44.06 29.05 -3.57
N GLU A 62 -44.97 28.76 -4.51
CA GLU A 62 -45.06 27.45 -5.15
C GLU A 62 -43.76 27.06 -5.89
N ILE A 63 -43.11 28.03 -6.55
CA ILE A 63 -41.82 27.81 -7.20
C ILE A 63 -40.74 27.44 -6.18
N TYR A 64 -40.68 28.15 -5.06
CA TYR A 64 -39.68 27.89 -4.02
C TYR A 64 -39.92 26.58 -3.28
N GLU A 65 -41.18 26.18 -3.06
CA GLU A 65 -41.51 24.86 -2.50
C GLU A 65 -41.00 23.72 -3.40
N LYS A 66 -41.21 23.82 -4.72
CA LYS A 66 -40.70 22.82 -5.67
C LYS A 66 -39.18 22.75 -5.71
N GLU A 67 -38.48 23.88 -5.58
CA GLU A 67 -37.01 23.88 -5.55
C GLU A 67 -36.48 23.28 -4.23
N LEU A 68 -37.17 23.49 -3.10
CA LEU A 68 -36.83 22.83 -1.83
C LEU A 68 -36.96 21.31 -1.93
N ASP A 69 -38.04 20.80 -2.51
CA ASP A 69 -38.23 19.37 -2.73
C ASP A 69 -37.10 18.78 -3.58
N ARG A 70 -36.73 19.47 -4.67
CA ARG A 70 -35.64 19.06 -5.54
C ARG A 70 -34.29 19.03 -4.80
N LEU A 71 -33.99 20.04 -3.99
CA LEU A 71 -32.77 20.07 -3.18
C LEU A 71 -32.74 18.92 -2.17
N GLN A 72 -33.88 18.57 -1.58
CA GLN A 72 -34.01 17.45 -0.67
C GLN A 72 -33.67 16.11 -1.35
N ASP A 73 -34.14 15.91 -2.60
CA ASP A 73 -33.79 14.75 -3.41
C ASP A 73 -32.28 14.66 -3.71
N GLU A 74 -31.63 15.79 -4.03
CA GLU A 74 -30.18 15.85 -4.24
C GLU A 74 -29.41 15.49 -2.97
N ILE A 75 -29.87 15.92 -1.79
CA ILE A 75 -29.30 15.54 -0.49
C ILE A 75 -29.40 14.03 -0.28
N VAL A 76 -30.56 13.42 -0.56
CA VAL A 76 -30.76 11.96 -0.40
C VAL A 76 -29.81 11.19 -1.32
N LYS A 77 -29.70 11.58 -2.60
CA LYS A 77 -28.76 10.98 -3.57
C LYS A 77 -27.31 11.10 -3.09
N THR A 78 -26.93 12.26 -2.57
CA THR A 78 -25.58 12.51 -2.05
C THR A 78 -25.27 11.64 -0.83
N LYS A 79 -26.21 11.47 0.10
CA LYS A 79 -26.05 10.56 1.27
C LYS A 79 -25.86 9.10 0.83
N GLN A 80 -26.62 8.64 -0.17
CA GLN A 80 -26.45 7.29 -0.73
C GLN A 80 -25.07 7.11 -1.39
N TYR A 81 -24.61 8.11 -2.14
CA TYR A 81 -23.28 8.09 -2.75
C TYR A 81 -22.16 8.04 -1.70
N LYS A 82 -22.26 8.83 -0.62
CA LYS A 82 -21.35 8.78 0.53
C LYS A 82 -21.29 7.39 1.16
N LYS A 83 -22.42 6.70 1.30
CA LYS A 83 -22.48 5.32 1.81
C LYS A 83 -21.73 4.35 0.89
N LYS A 84 -21.92 4.46 -0.42
CA LYS A 84 -21.19 3.64 -1.42
C LYS A 84 -19.67 3.87 -1.35
N LEU A 85 -19.23 5.13 -1.21
CA LEU A 85 -17.81 5.46 -1.07
C LEU A 85 -17.21 4.87 0.21
N LYS A 86 -17.89 4.96 1.36
CA LYS A 86 -17.43 4.33 2.60
C LYS A 86 -17.19 2.82 2.44
N ILE A 87 -18.09 2.12 1.75
CA ILE A 87 -17.93 0.68 1.48
C ILE A 87 -16.69 0.41 0.62
N LYS A 88 -16.46 1.21 -0.43
CA LYS A 88 -15.27 1.08 -1.28
C LYS A 88 -13.97 1.32 -0.50
N VAL A 89 -13.93 2.35 0.33
CA VAL A 89 -12.77 2.66 1.18
C VAL A 89 -12.47 1.50 2.13
N ASN A 90 -13.48 0.96 2.81
CA ASN A 90 -13.29 -0.18 3.71
C ASN A 90 -12.75 -1.42 2.98
N LYS A 91 -13.19 -1.66 1.73
CA LYS A 91 -12.66 -2.74 0.90
C LYS A 91 -11.18 -2.55 0.60
N ILE A 92 -10.78 -1.34 0.21
CA ILE A 92 -9.38 -0.99 -0.07
C ILE A 92 -8.51 -1.16 1.18
N ILE A 93 -8.97 -0.67 2.34
CA ILE A 93 -8.25 -0.84 3.62
C ILE A 93 -8.04 -2.32 3.95
N LYS A 94 -9.03 -3.18 3.70
CA LYS A 94 -8.89 -4.62 3.92
C LYS A 94 -7.84 -5.23 2.99
N GLN A 95 -7.86 -4.86 1.71
CA GLN A 95 -6.88 -5.33 0.72
C GLN A 95 -5.45 -4.90 1.06
N ASP A 96 -5.28 -3.66 1.52
CA ASP A 96 -3.97 -3.13 1.92
C ASP A 96 -3.37 -3.90 3.12
N LYS A 97 -4.19 -4.21 4.14
CA LYS A 97 -3.76 -5.04 5.27
C LYS A 97 -3.33 -6.45 4.83
N GLU A 98 -4.08 -7.06 3.92
CA GLU A 98 -3.76 -8.39 3.39
C GLU A 98 -2.45 -8.39 2.61
N LEU A 99 -2.23 -7.37 1.77
CA LEU A 99 -0.98 -7.20 1.02
C LEU A 99 0.22 -7.02 1.96
N ASN A 100 0.08 -6.18 2.99
CA ASN A 100 1.14 -5.95 3.97
C ASN A 100 1.51 -7.24 4.73
N ASN A 101 0.52 -8.04 5.13
CA ASN A 101 0.77 -9.34 5.73
C ASN A 101 1.54 -10.27 4.78
N GLN A 102 1.16 -10.34 3.51
CA GLN A 102 1.87 -11.16 2.51
C GLN A 102 3.31 -10.71 2.31
N ILE A 103 3.56 -9.40 2.27
CA ILE A 103 4.91 -8.83 2.18
C ILE A 103 5.74 -9.22 3.41
N GLU A 104 5.17 -9.11 4.61
CA GLU A 104 5.86 -9.49 5.84
C GLU A 104 6.19 -10.99 5.87
N THR A 105 5.25 -11.86 5.47
CA THR A 105 5.50 -13.30 5.35
C THR A 105 6.62 -13.59 4.36
N LYS A 106 6.62 -12.94 3.18
CA LYS A 106 7.70 -13.11 2.19
C LYS A 106 9.05 -12.64 2.72
N LYS A 107 9.11 -11.51 3.44
CA LYS A 107 10.34 -11.04 4.09
C LYS A 107 10.87 -12.04 5.12
N ARG A 108 9.99 -12.63 5.94
CA ARG A 108 10.37 -13.68 6.91
C ARG A 108 10.93 -14.91 6.21
N LEU A 109 10.25 -15.40 5.17
CA LEU A 109 10.70 -16.55 4.38
C LEU A 109 12.05 -16.29 3.68
N LEU A 110 12.26 -15.08 3.15
CA LEU A 110 13.54 -14.70 2.54
C LEU A 110 14.66 -14.70 3.59
N ASN A 111 14.42 -14.08 4.75
CA ASN A 111 15.38 -14.09 5.87
C ASN A 111 15.71 -15.51 6.35
N ASP A 112 14.71 -16.41 6.40
CA ASP A 112 14.92 -17.80 6.80
C ASP A 112 15.67 -18.60 5.72
N THR A 113 15.44 -18.29 4.44
CA THR A 113 16.19 -18.88 3.32
C THR A 113 17.65 -18.42 3.34
N ASP A 114 17.90 -17.13 3.53
CA ASP A 114 19.25 -16.56 3.64
C ASP A 114 19.98 -17.13 4.87
N LYS A 115 19.33 -17.22 6.02
CA LYS A 115 19.89 -17.91 7.20
C LYS A 115 20.25 -19.36 6.89
N THR A 116 19.36 -20.10 6.22
CA THR A 116 19.62 -21.51 5.88
C THR A 116 20.82 -21.63 4.92
N LYS A 117 20.93 -20.73 3.93
CA LYS A 117 22.07 -20.66 3.01
C LYS A 117 23.38 -20.43 3.77
N HIS A 118 23.44 -19.41 4.63
CA HIS A 118 24.64 -19.10 5.41
C HIS A 118 25.00 -20.22 6.40
N ARG A 119 24.00 -20.87 7.02
CA ARG A 119 24.21 -22.05 7.88
C ARG A 119 24.79 -23.23 7.10
N ASN A 120 24.31 -23.47 5.88
CA ASN A 120 24.85 -24.51 4.99
C ASN A 120 26.28 -24.21 4.54
N GLU A 121 26.59 -22.95 4.21
CA GLU A 121 27.95 -22.51 3.85
C GLU A 121 28.92 -22.67 5.02
N ALA A 122 28.51 -22.30 6.23
CA ALA A 122 29.31 -22.50 7.44
C ALA A 122 29.58 -23.99 7.72
N ALA A 123 28.56 -24.85 7.60
CA ALA A 123 28.70 -26.29 7.78
C ALA A 123 29.62 -26.92 6.72
N ASN A 124 29.44 -26.57 5.45
CA ASN A 124 30.28 -27.06 4.34
C ASN A 124 31.74 -26.61 4.51
N THR A 125 31.96 -25.37 4.94
CA THR A 125 33.31 -24.83 5.19
C THR A 125 34.02 -25.58 6.33
N LEU A 126 33.29 -25.89 7.41
CA LEU A 126 33.83 -26.71 8.50
C LEU A 126 34.19 -28.12 8.02
N ILE A 127 33.29 -28.78 7.28
CA ILE A 127 33.50 -30.13 6.74
C ILE A 127 34.72 -30.18 5.81
N LYS A 128 34.82 -29.23 4.87
CA LYS A 128 35.98 -29.13 3.96
C LYS A 128 37.30 -29.02 4.73
N ASN A 129 37.35 -28.16 5.75
CA ASN A 129 38.56 -27.99 6.55
C ASN A 129 38.89 -29.24 7.38
N ILE A 130 37.91 -29.92 7.97
CA ILE A 130 38.15 -31.17 8.70
C ILE A 130 38.74 -32.25 7.76
N ILE A 131 38.24 -32.35 6.53
CA ILE A 131 38.78 -33.28 5.53
C ILE A 131 40.19 -32.87 5.07
N LEU A 132 40.43 -31.58 4.84
CA LEU A 132 41.78 -31.08 4.52
C LEU A 132 42.77 -31.42 5.63
N MET A 133 42.45 -31.12 6.90
CA MET A 133 43.31 -31.42 8.04
C MET A 133 43.54 -32.92 8.25
N LYS A 134 42.59 -33.77 7.86
CA LYS A 134 42.77 -35.23 7.90
C LYS A 134 43.83 -35.70 6.89
N ASN A 135 43.91 -35.04 5.74
CA ASN A 135 44.77 -35.45 4.63
C ASN A 135 46.09 -34.67 4.54
N ASP A 136 46.15 -33.48 5.12
CA ASP A 136 47.32 -32.63 5.20
C ASP A 136 47.45 -32.04 6.61
N THR A 137 48.46 -32.49 7.35
CA THR A 137 48.72 -32.05 8.72
C THR A 137 49.21 -30.61 8.83
N LEU A 138 49.59 -29.98 7.70
CA LEU A 138 50.00 -28.57 7.64
C LEU A 138 48.80 -27.63 7.37
N ALA A 139 47.59 -28.15 7.19
CA ALA A 139 46.41 -27.33 6.96
C ALA A 139 45.98 -26.57 8.23
N ASP A 140 45.73 -25.27 8.09
CA ASP A 140 45.29 -24.42 9.19
C ASP A 140 43.90 -24.81 9.72
N SER A 141 43.74 -24.72 11.05
CA SER A 141 42.44 -24.92 11.67
C SER A 141 41.47 -23.79 11.30
N VAL A 142 40.22 -24.14 11.00
CA VAL A 142 39.19 -23.13 10.68
C VAL A 142 38.76 -22.33 11.91
N ASN A 143 38.56 -21.02 11.74
CA ASN A 143 38.05 -20.16 12.80
C ASN A 143 36.56 -20.45 13.09
N ILE A 144 36.31 -21.21 14.16
CA ILE A 144 34.96 -21.59 14.60
C ILE A 144 34.13 -20.36 15.00
N GLU A 145 34.74 -19.33 15.58
CA GLU A 145 34.01 -18.12 15.97
C GLU A 145 33.47 -17.37 14.75
N TYR A 146 34.28 -17.29 13.70
CA TYR A 146 33.87 -16.74 12.41
C TYR A 146 32.72 -17.54 11.79
N LEU A 147 32.80 -18.88 11.74
CA LEU A 147 31.73 -19.70 11.16
C LEU A 147 30.41 -19.62 11.93
N LYS A 148 30.47 -19.55 13.27
CA LYS A 148 29.28 -19.33 14.11
C LYS A 148 28.62 -17.99 13.81
N SER A 149 29.42 -16.93 13.72
CA SER A 149 28.95 -15.58 13.39
C SER A 149 28.35 -15.52 11.98
N HIS A 150 29.05 -16.11 11.00
CA HIS A 150 28.63 -16.11 9.60
C HIS A 150 27.33 -16.89 9.38
N GLY A 151 27.15 -18.05 10.02
CA GLY A 151 25.91 -18.81 9.96
C GLY A 151 24.81 -18.34 10.93
N ASN A 152 25.07 -17.27 11.70
CA ASN A 152 24.14 -16.72 12.70
C ASN A 152 23.61 -17.80 13.67
N PHE A 153 24.53 -18.56 14.26
CA PHE A 153 24.25 -19.56 15.29
C PHE A 153 24.31 -18.91 16.68
N ARG A 154 23.35 -19.24 17.56
CA ARG A 154 23.25 -18.61 18.89
C ARG A 154 24.34 -19.08 19.84
N ASN A 155 24.78 -20.33 19.69
CA ASN A 155 25.83 -20.92 20.51
C ASN A 155 26.53 -22.07 19.77
N ASN A 156 27.61 -22.59 20.36
CA ASN A 156 28.41 -23.66 19.78
C ASN A 156 27.64 -24.99 19.67
N ASN A 157 26.72 -25.27 20.59
CA ASN A 157 25.93 -26.50 20.56
C ASN A 157 24.95 -26.49 19.38
N GLU A 158 24.26 -25.38 19.13
CA GLU A 158 23.39 -25.20 17.96
C GLU A 158 24.18 -25.37 16.65
N PHE A 159 25.38 -24.79 16.58
CA PHE A 159 26.27 -24.94 15.43
C PHE A 159 26.65 -26.41 15.18
N LYS A 160 27.14 -27.11 16.22
CA LYS A 160 27.55 -28.51 16.12
C LYS A 160 26.40 -29.44 15.74
N ILE A 161 25.21 -29.26 16.33
CA ILE A 161 24.02 -30.04 15.99
C ILE A 161 23.66 -29.84 14.52
N TYR A 162 23.65 -28.59 14.04
CA TYR A 162 23.34 -28.29 12.65
C TYR A 162 24.36 -28.91 11.68
N VAL A 163 25.67 -28.79 11.97
CA VAL A 163 26.70 -29.39 11.11
C VAL A 163 26.58 -30.92 11.10
N HIS A 164 26.31 -31.54 12.25
CA HIS A 164 26.09 -32.99 12.35
C HIS A 164 24.92 -33.45 11.48
N GLU A 165 23.77 -32.76 11.53
CA GLU A 165 22.65 -33.04 10.64
C GLU A 165 22.98 -32.78 9.16
N TYR A 166 23.73 -31.72 8.88
CA TYR A 166 24.15 -31.40 7.52
C TYR A 166 25.03 -32.51 6.92
N ILE A 167 25.93 -33.09 7.71
CA ILE A 167 26.74 -34.26 7.31
C ILE A 167 25.83 -35.43 6.93
N ILE A 168 24.86 -35.77 7.79
CA ILE A 168 23.93 -36.89 7.55
C ILE A 168 23.13 -36.68 6.25
N LYS A 169 22.65 -35.45 6.01
CA LYS A 169 21.75 -35.15 4.88
C LYS A 169 22.49 -34.95 3.56
N ASN A 170 23.68 -34.36 3.58
CA ASN A 170 24.34 -33.83 2.37
C ASN A 170 25.68 -34.48 2.02
N VAL A 171 26.38 -35.12 2.96
CA VAL A 171 27.67 -35.77 2.67
C VAL A 171 27.41 -37.23 2.29
N LYS A 172 27.78 -37.60 1.06
CA LYS A 172 27.57 -38.95 0.50
C LYS A 172 28.92 -39.63 0.24
N THR A 173 28.95 -40.95 0.36
CA THR A 173 30.08 -41.77 -0.10
C THR A 173 30.31 -41.54 -1.59
N ASN A 174 31.57 -41.57 -2.02
CA ASN A 174 32.03 -41.27 -3.39
C ASN A 174 31.80 -39.83 -3.87
N SER A 175 31.36 -38.92 -2.99
CA SER A 175 31.39 -37.49 -3.29
C SER A 175 32.81 -36.93 -3.18
N ILE A 176 33.09 -35.84 -3.91
CA ILE A 176 34.38 -35.15 -3.83
C ILE A 176 34.23 -33.95 -2.89
N ILE A 177 34.98 -33.94 -1.79
CA ILE A 177 35.08 -32.80 -0.87
C ILE A 177 36.56 -32.50 -0.68
N ALA A 178 36.94 -31.24 -0.88
CA ALA A 178 38.33 -30.79 -0.75
C ALA A 178 39.32 -31.69 -1.53
N ASN A 179 39.01 -31.95 -2.81
CA ASN A 179 39.79 -32.81 -3.71
C ASN A 179 39.98 -34.27 -3.23
N THR A 180 39.18 -34.71 -2.25
CA THR A 180 39.22 -36.06 -1.69
C THR A 180 37.92 -36.80 -2.00
N VAL A 181 38.02 -38.05 -2.45
CA VAL A 181 36.86 -38.94 -2.59
C VAL A 181 36.46 -39.45 -1.21
N ILE A 182 35.25 -39.12 -0.78
CA ILE A 182 34.72 -39.45 0.55
C ILE A 182 34.41 -40.94 0.68
N LYS A 183 35.03 -41.59 1.67
CA LYS A 183 34.77 -42.98 2.07
C LYS A 183 33.84 -43.06 3.28
N PRO A 184 33.26 -44.24 3.60
CA PRO A 184 32.43 -44.41 4.79
C PRO A 184 33.13 -43.98 6.09
N GLU A 185 34.42 -44.26 6.23
CA GLU A 185 35.21 -43.92 7.42
C GLU A 185 35.41 -42.39 7.57
N ASP A 186 35.38 -41.65 6.46
CA ASP A 186 35.46 -40.18 6.47
C ASP A 186 34.17 -39.57 7.05
N ILE A 187 33.00 -40.16 6.76
CA ILE A 187 31.71 -39.71 7.29
C ILE A 187 31.63 -39.97 8.79
N GLU A 188 32.10 -41.13 9.26
CA GLU A 188 32.17 -41.42 10.70
C GLU A 188 33.16 -40.49 11.40
N TYR A 189 34.33 -40.25 10.79
CA TYR A 189 35.30 -39.29 11.31
C TYR A 189 34.70 -37.88 11.44
N LEU A 190 34.02 -37.39 10.40
CA LEU A 190 33.34 -36.09 10.42
C LEU A 190 32.32 -36.00 11.56
N LYS A 191 31.47 -37.01 11.73
CA LYS A 191 30.47 -37.06 12.82
C LYS A 191 31.13 -37.01 14.21
N ASN A 192 32.24 -37.72 14.38
CA ASN A 192 32.98 -37.73 15.65
C ASN A 192 33.63 -36.38 15.97
N GLN A 193 34.14 -35.67 14.96
CA GLN A 193 34.76 -34.34 15.15
C GLN A 193 33.73 -33.27 15.54
N VAL A 194 32.49 -33.38 15.06
CA VAL A 194 31.42 -32.41 15.37
C VAL A 194 30.46 -32.88 16.46
N ASN A 195 30.74 -34.01 17.12
CA ASN A 195 29.81 -34.64 18.04
C ASN A 195 29.34 -33.64 19.13
N PRO A 196 28.03 -33.35 19.23
CA PRO A 196 27.50 -32.49 20.25
C PRO A 196 27.59 -33.21 21.60
N ARG A 197 28.70 -33.03 22.33
CA ARG A 197 28.73 -33.35 23.75
C ARG A 197 27.68 -32.47 24.44
N ILE A 198 26.66 -33.10 25.02
CA ILE A 198 25.78 -32.46 25.99
C ILE A 198 26.70 -32.08 27.16
N SER A 199 27.04 -30.81 27.28
CA SER A 199 27.73 -30.21 28.41
C SER A 199 26.98 -28.96 28.81
#